data_AF-A0A7L4PZT0-F1
#
_entry.id   AF-A0A7L4PZT0-F1
#
_cell.length_a   1.000
_cell.length_b   1.000
_cell.length_c   1.000
_cell.angle_alpha   90.00
_cell.angle_beta   90.00
_cell.angle_gamma   90.00
#
_symmetry.space_group_name_H-M   'P 1'
#
loop_
_entity.id
_entity.type
_entity.pdbx_description
1 polymer ?
#
loop_
_entity_poly.entity_id
_entity_poly.type
_entity_poly.pdbx_seq_one_letter_code
_entity_poly.pdbx_strand_id
1 'polypeptide(L)'
;MKIFGIDVIRGSVRSRSQRPSFALITFEDGVITSESEVSLFRLHRRLAAEEPDILAVDSLQEVAAGQSELFDFIQDLPPATRLVQVTGGERKETLQKVAARFNLSVAKTDPYAEARAIALIAASGGGSEVIAFENSCDIIVSRRRSIGKGGWSQNRYTRKIHGAVLGRGREVEASLSSAGLKFEKKEYPAFGGASRVQFKVFASRDMVPVRALRGSDVQVRVVGRRLDRIRFKPLSGKQRYVIAGIDPGTTIGIAAVDLDGNLVHLISSRQMTMSDVIEELYRVGKPLIVASDVRQMPFSVEKIRRAFNAVAYTPRQDRTVEEKWDLTKAFATSNDHERDALAAALDAFRQYKNKFSNIAKRVPPGVDLDEIRAAVVRGKSIEPALAELAAEAAPPPRAEPAVEAPPSPVDERLLDLDGQVKRLRGYLQELTAEGNRQRAEIERLQR
;
A
#
# COMPACT_ATOMS: atom_id res chain seq x y z
N MET A 1 -13.98 -7.67 -9.00
CA MET A 1 -13.30 -7.20 -7.77
C MET A 1 -14.36 -6.89 -6.73
N LYS A 2 -14.21 -7.41 -5.51
CA LYS A 2 -15.17 -7.28 -4.41
C LYS A 2 -14.60 -6.41 -3.30
N ILE A 3 -15.32 -5.36 -2.92
CA ILE A 3 -14.88 -4.37 -1.95
C ILE A 3 -15.96 -4.17 -0.89
N PHE A 4 -15.54 -4.16 0.37
CA PHE A 4 -16.37 -3.76 1.50
C PHE A 4 -15.96 -2.37 1.96
N GLY A 5 -16.85 -1.39 1.84
CA GLY A 5 -16.69 -0.10 2.50
C GLY A 5 -17.47 -0.09 3.82
N ILE A 6 -16.83 0.36 4.89
CA ILE A 6 -17.49 0.48 6.19
C ILE A 6 -17.32 1.87 6.79
N ASP A 7 -18.31 2.26 7.60
CA ASP A 7 -18.30 3.48 8.41
C ASP A 7 -19.06 3.22 9.73
N VAL A 8 -18.67 3.88 10.83
CA VAL A 8 -19.31 3.68 12.14
C VAL A 8 -20.64 4.42 12.26
N ILE A 9 -21.74 3.68 12.37
CA ILE A 9 -23.07 4.25 12.64
C ILE A 9 -23.17 4.74 14.09
N ARG A 10 -22.84 3.87 15.05
CA ARG A 10 -22.96 4.12 16.50
C ARG A 10 -21.94 3.31 17.28
N GLY A 11 -21.64 3.78 18.49
CA GLY A 11 -20.69 3.12 19.39
C GLY A 11 -19.25 3.38 19.00
N SER A 12 -18.32 2.72 19.68
CA SER A 12 -16.88 2.83 19.40
C SER A 12 -16.18 1.59 19.89
N VAL A 13 -15.11 1.18 19.20
CA VAL A 13 -14.22 0.11 19.65
C VAL A 13 -13.61 0.40 21.03
N ARG A 14 -13.51 1.67 21.43
CA ARG A 14 -13.04 2.10 22.77
C ARG A 14 -14.10 1.98 23.86
N SER A 15 -15.39 1.93 23.50
CA SER A 15 -16.48 1.92 24.48
C SER A 15 -16.76 0.51 24.97
N ARG A 16 -16.73 0.32 26.30
CA ARG A 16 -17.06 -0.97 26.93
C ARG A 16 -18.56 -1.27 26.93
N SER A 17 -19.41 -0.25 26.87
CA SER A 17 -20.88 -0.37 26.97
C SER A 17 -21.57 -0.31 25.61
N GLN A 18 -21.02 0.44 24.65
CA GLN A 18 -21.61 0.59 23.31
C GLN A 18 -20.66 0.06 22.25
N ARG A 19 -20.82 -1.23 21.94
CA ARG A 19 -20.08 -1.88 20.85
C ARG A 19 -20.40 -1.20 19.51
N PRO A 20 -19.41 -1.11 18.60
CA PRO A 20 -19.61 -0.43 17.32
C PRO A 20 -20.58 -1.21 16.43
N SER A 21 -21.45 -0.47 15.76
CA SER A 21 -22.25 -0.91 14.64
C SER A 21 -21.79 -0.16 13.39
N PHE A 22 -21.64 -0.87 12.29
CA PHE A 22 -21.08 -0.37 11.05
C PHE A 22 -22.13 -0.37 9.95
N ALA A 23 -22.16 0.69 9.15
CA ALA A 23 -22.73 0.64 7.81
C ALA A 23 -21.78 -0.17 6.95
N LEU A 24 -22.27 -1.22 6.28
CA LEU A 24 -21.51 -2.05 5.37
C LEU A 24 -22.09 -1.92 3.96
N ILE A 25 -21.25 -1.47 3.04
CA ILE A 25 -21.53 -1.40 1.62
C ILE A 25 -20.69 -2.44 0.91
N THR A 26 -21.34 -3.29 0.13
CA THR A 26 -20.67 -4.23 -0.76
C THR A 26 -20.68 -3.69 -2.18
N PHE A 27 -19.50 -3.56 -2.76
CA PHE A 27 -19.29 -3.18 -4.14
C PHE A 27 -18.67 -4.34 -4.90
N GLU A 28 -19.31 -4.77 -5.98
CA GLU A 28 -18.86 -5.86 -6.84
C GLU A 28 -18.99 -5.43 -8.30
N ASP A 29 -17.90 -5.59 -9.06
CA ASP A 29 -17.87 -5.45 -10.52
C ASP A 29 -18.55 -4.17 -11.06
N GLY A 30 -18.31 -3.05 -10.39
CA GLY A 30 -18.79 -1.72 -10.81
C GLY A 30 -20.10 -1.28 -10.16
N VAL A 31 -20.77 -2.14 -9.38
CA VAL A 31 -22.10 -1.87 -8.83
C VAL A 31 -22.14 -2.13 -7.32
N ILE A 32 -22.92 -1.33 -6.59
CA ILE A 32 -23.23 -1.59 -5.19
C ILE A 32 -24.28 -2.71 -5.14
N THR A 33 -23.94 -3.86 -4.55
CA THR A 33 -24.81 -5.04 -4.51
C THR A 33 -25.59 -5.16 -3.20
N SER A 34 -25.07 -4.62 -2.10
CA SER A 34 -25.80 -4.64 -0.83
C SER A 34 -25.42 -3.48 0.09
N GLU A 35 -26.41 -3.03 0.87
CA GLU A 35 -26.25 -2.07 1.97
C GLU A 35 -26.86 -2.69 3.22
N SER A 36 -26.11 -2.73 4.32
CA SER A 36 -26.58 -3.36 5.54
C SER A 36 -25.90 -2.80 6.79
N GLU A 37 -26.58 -2.90 7.93
CA GLU A 37 -25.97 -2.64 9.23
C GLU A 37 -25.40 -3.92 9.83
N VAL A 38 -24.14 -3.88 10.27
CA VAL A 38 -23.43 -5.03 10.86
C VAL A 38 -22.71 -4.67 12.13
N SER A 39 -22.77 -5.56 13.13
CA SER A 39 -21.86 -5.51 14.28
C SER A 39 -20.47 -6.02 13.89
N LEU A 40 -19.45 -5.70 14.67
CA LEU A 40 -18.08 -6.22 14.48
C LEU A 40 -18.04 -7.75 14.29
N PHE A 41 -18.82 -8.51 15.08
CA PHE A 41 -18.90 -9.97 14.97
C PHE A 41 -19.49 -10.42 13.63
N ARG A 42 -20.56 -9.76 13.16
CA ARG A 42 -21.17 -10.07 11.86
C ARG A 42 -20.23 -9.68 10.71
N LEU A 43 -19.53 -8.56 10.84
CA LEU A 43 -18.51 -8.12 9.88
C LEU A 43 -17.42 -9.18 9.71
N HIS A 44 -16.82 -9.67 10.81
CA HIS A 44 -15.84 -10.76 10.73
C HIS A 44 -16.40 -12.02 10.06
N ARG A 45 -17.66 -12.38 10.35
CA ARG A 45 -18.31 -13.54 9.70
C ARG A 45 -18.48 -13.34 8.20
N ARG A 46 -18.86 -12.14 7.75
CA ARG A 46 -18.99 -11.83 6.32
C ARG A 46 -17.63 -11.79 5.63
N LEU A 47 -16.62 -11.16 6.24
CA LEU A 47 -15.25 -11.14 5.72
C LEU A 47 -14.70 -12.56 5.51
N ALA A 48 -14.90 -13.46 6.47
CA ALA A 48 -14.43 -14.85 6.37
C ALA A 48 -15.24 -15.70 5.37
N ALA A 49 -16.51 -15.36 5.12
CA ALA A 49 -17.38 -16.13 4.22
C ALA A 49 -17.25 -15.66 2.76
N GLU A 50 -17.08 -14.36 2.55
CA GLU A 50 -17.12 -13.73 1.24
C GLU A 50 -15.73 -13.33 0.71
N GLU A 51 -14.70 -13.35 1.57
CA GLU A 51 -13.29 -13.08 1.25
C GLU A 51 -13.09 -11.92 0.25
N PRO A 52 -13.53 -10.67 0.57
CA PRO A 52 -13.41 -9.55 -0.36
C PRO A 52 -11.94 -9.20 -0.63
N ASP A 53 -11.66 -8.62 -1.81
CA ASP A 53 -10.31 -8.18 -2.19
C ASP A 53 -9.84 -7.02 -1.31
N ILE A 54 -10.76 -6.12 -0.93
CA ILE A 54 -10.48 -4.92 -0.13
C ILE A 54 -11.54 -4.74 0.97
N LEU A 55 -11.07 -4.45 2.17
CA LEU A 55 -11.85 -3.82 3.24
C LEU A 55 -11.39 -2.36 3.37
N ALA A 56 -12.26 -1.41 3.05
CA ALA A 56 -11.98 0.01 3.06
C ALA A 56 -12.64 0.70 4.27
N VAL A 57 -11.87 1.56 4.94
CA VAL A 57 -12.27 2.35 6.11
C VAL A 57 -11.88 3.81 5.93
N ASP A 58 -12.60 4.73 6.57
CA ASP A 58 -12.18 6.14 6.65
C ASP A 58 -10.97 6.28 7.59
N SER A 59 -10.95 5.51 8.69
CA SER A 59 -10.04 5.63 9.81
C SER A 59 -9.84 4.28 10.46
N LEU A 60 -8.58 3.93 10.71
CA LEU A 60 -8.26 2.67 11.41
C LEU A 60 -8.80 2.60 12.84
N GLN A 61 -9.18 3.75 13.41
CA GLN A 61 -9.77 3.81 14.75
C GLN A 61 -11.18 3.26 14.80
N GLU A 62 -11.84 3.08 13.65
CA GLU A 62 -13.15 2.44 13.55
C GLU A 62 -13.10 0.95 13.82
N VAL A 63 -12.00 0.29 13.45
CA VAL A 63 -11.82 -1.16 13.56
C VAL A 63 -10.94 -1.56 14.74
N ALA A 64 -10.08 -0.65 15.23
CA ALA A 64 -9.16 -0.93 16.31
C ALA A 64 -8.91 0.31 17.21
N ALA A 65 -8.92 0.14 18.53
CA ALA A 65 -8.65 1.25 19.45
C ALA A 65 -7.18 1.71 19.45
N GLY A 66 -6.26 0.81 19.09
CA GLY A 66 -4.81 1.02 19.07
C GLY A 66 -4.06 0.00 18.21
N GLN A 67 -2.72 0.11 18.18
CA GLN A 67 -1.88 -0.68 17.27
C GLN A 67 -1.97 -2.19 17.51
N SER A 68 -1.96 -2.64 18.77
CA SER A 68 -2.05 -4.08 19.09
C SER A 68 -3.34 -4.71 18.57
N GLU A 69 -4.48 -4.05 18.79
CA GLU A 69 -5.78 -4.51 18.30
C GLU A 69 -5.85 -4.49 16.76
N LEU A 70 -5.17 -3.53 16.13
CA LEU A 70 -5.11 -3.45 14.68
C LEU A 70 -4.31 -4.61 14.08
N PHE A 71 -3.20 -5.02 14.72
CA PHE A 71 -2.49 -6.23 14.30
C PHE A 71 -3.37 -7.47 14.39
N ASP A 72 -4.11 -7.61 15.50
CA ASP A 72 -5.02 -8.76 15.69
C ASP A 72 -6.16 -8.72 14.65
N PHE A 73 -6.72 -7.55 14.38
CA PHE A 73 -7.76 -7.37 13.37
C PHE A 73 -7.27 -7.76 11.96
N ILE A 74 -6.12 -7.25 11.52
CA ILE A 74 -5.54 -7.61 10.20
C ILE A 74 -5.15 -9.09 10.16
N GLN A 75 -4.71 -9.67 11.28
CA GLN A 75 -4.44 -11.10 11.37
C GLN A 75 -5.70 -11.95 11.23
N ASP A 76 -6.84 -11.48 11.69
CA ASP A 76 -8.13 -12.16 11.58
C ASP A 76 -8.79 -11.99 10.19
N LEU A 77 -8.32 -11.03 9.37
CA LEU A 77 -8.76 -10.90 7.99
C LEU A 77 -8.36 -12.13 7.16
N PRO A 78 -9.14 -12.45 6.09
CA PRO A 78 -8.73 -13.42 5.09
C PRO A 78 -7.35 -13.02 4.51
N PRO A 79 -6.47 -13.99 4.20
CA PRO A 79 -5.11 -13.71 3.75
C PRO A 79 -5.00 -12.78 2.53
N ALA A 80 -5.96 -12.88 1.60
CA ALA A 80 -6.00 -12.09 0.37
C ALA A 80 -6.66 -10.72 0.54
N THR A 81 -7.41 -10.50 1.63
CA THR A 81 -8.13 -9.25 1.86
C THR A 81 -7.19 -8.16 2.34
N ARG A 82 -7.11 -7.06 1.60
CA ARG A 82 -6.29 -5.90 1.96
C ARG A 82 -7.11 -4.89 2.76
N LEU A 83 -6.56 -4.40 3.88
CA LEU A 83 -7.15 -3.30 4.62
C LEU A 83 -6.67 -1.96 4.03
N VAL A 84 -7.61 -1.09 3.67
CA VAL A 84 -7.33 0.19 3.00
C VAL A 84 -7.92 1.34 3.79
N GLN A 85 -7.10 2.35 4.08
CA GLN A 85 -7.57 3.62 4.62
C GLN A 85 -7.73 4.63 3.48
N VAL A 86 -8.98 5.04 3.19
CA VAL A 86 -9.25 5.93 2.04
C VAL A 86 -8.79 7.37 2.26
N THR A 87 -8.74 7.82 3.52
CA THR A 87 -8.29 9.16 3.90
C THR A 87 -6.78 9.38 3.79
N GLY A 88 -6.04 8.38 3.31
CA GLY A 88 -4.60 8.42 3.10
C GLY A 88 -3.80 7.65 4.17
N GLY A 89 -2.48 7.75 4.06
CA GLY A 89 -1.53 7.06 4.94
C GLY A 89 -0.98 7.95 6.05
N GLU A 90 0.30 8.30 5.93
CA GLU A 90 1.01 9.10 6.95
C GLU A 90 0.47 10.52 7.11
N ARG A 91 0.04 11.14 6.00
CA ARG A 91 -0.69 12.42 6.02
C ARG A 91 -2.17 12.15 5.74
N LYS A 92 -2.99 12.37 6.75
CA LYS A 92 -4.44 12.20 6.67
C LYS A 92 -5.10 13.42 6.05
N GLU A 93 -6.04 13.18 5.14
CA GLU A 93 -6.98 14.17 4.64
C GLU A 93 -8.39 13.85 5.13
N THR A 94 -9.32 14.80 5.04
CA THR A 94 -10.72 14.53 5.39
C THR A 94 -11.37 13.67 4.30
N LEU A 95 -12.32 12.82 4.67
CA LEU A 95 -13.08 12.01 3.71
C LEU A 95 -13.74 12.89 2.65
N GLN A 96 -14.26 14.06 3.02
CA GLN A 96 -14.89 15.01 2.09
C GLN A 96 -13.90 15.51 1.04
N LYS A 97 -12.64 15.79 1.43
CA LYS A 97 -11.62 16.24 0.48
C LYS A 97 -11.24 15.13 -0.49
N VAL A 98 -11.13 13.89 -0.01
CA VAL A 98 -10.85 12.74 -0.89
C VAL A 98 -12.04 12.45 -1.79
N ALA A 99 -13.26 12.42 -1.25
CA ALA A 99 -14.50 12.20 -2.01
C ALA A 99 -14.69 13.24 -3.12
N ALA A 100 -14.41 14.51 -2.85
CA ALA A 100 -14.48 15.57 -3.86
C ALA A 100 -13.61 15.27 -5.09
N ARG A 101 -12.46 14.62 -4.93
CA ARG A 101 -11.59 14.20 -6.05
C ARG A 101 -12.21 13.13 -6.93
N PHE A 102 -13.04 12.27 -6.35
CA PHE A 102 -13.76 11.24 -7.10
C PHE A 102 -15.15 11.71 -7.54
N ASN A 103 -15.40 13.03 -7.51
CA ASN A 103 -16.68 13.65 -7.81
C ASN A 103 -17.84 13.13 -6.93
N LEU A 104 -17.54 12.78 -5.69
CA LEU A 104 -18.50 12.28 -4.72
C LEU A 104 -18.87 13.38 -3.72
N SER A 105 -20.17 13.65 -3.57
CA SER A 105 -20.69 14.50 -2.52
C SER A 105 -21.08 13.64 -1.33
N VAL A 106 -20.47 13.91 -0.17
CA VAL A 106 -20.68 13.11 1.04
C VAL A 106 -21.20 14.01 2.14
N ALA A 107 -22.44 13.76 2.56
CA ALA A 107 -23.02 14.39 3.74
C ALA A 107 -22.47 13.70 4.99
N LYS A 108 -21.81 14.46 5.87
CA LYS A 108 -21.19 13.95 7.11
C LYS A 108 -22.17 13.29 8.11
N THR A 109 -23.46 13.43 7.87
CA THR A 109 -24.51 12.97 8.79
C THR A 109 -25.07 11.60 8.43
N ASP A 110 -24.70 11.03 7.28
CA ASP A 110 -25.21 9.73 6.81
C ASP A 110 -24.07 8.69 6.69
N PRO A 111 -23.93 7.79 7.69
CA PRO A 111 -22.92 6.72 7.67
C PRO A 111 -23.02 5.80 6.43
N TYR A 112 -24.21 5.61 5.86
CA TYR A 112 -24.35 4.81 4.64
C TYR A 112 -23.78 5.54 3.43
N ALA A 113 -23.97 6.87 3.34
CA ALA A 113 -23.33 7.68 2.31
C ALA A 113 -21.80 7.70 2.47
N GLU A 114 -21.28 7.78 3.70
CA GLU A 114 -19.84 7.71 3.97
C GLU A 114 -19.27 6.34 3.57
N ALA A 115 -19.88 5.23 4.01
CA ALA A 115 -19.49 3.88 3.64
C ALA A 115 -19.54 3.64 2.11
N ARG A 116 -20.53 4.21 1.40
CA ARG A 116 -20.63 4.14 -0.07
C ARG A 116 -19.46 4.86 -0.72
N ALA A 117 -19.15 6.07 -0.25
CA ALA A 117 -18.03 6.83 -0.77
C ALA A 117 -16.70 6.12 -0.53
N ILE A 118 -16.51 5.54 0.66
CA ILE A 118 -15.32 4.75 1.01
C ILE A 118 -15.15 3.55 0.05
N ALA A 119 -16.22 2.80 -0.23
CA ALA A 119 -16.18 1.69 -1.17
C ALA A 119 -15.80 2.14 -2.60
N LEU A 120 -16.43 3.22 -3.09
CA LEU A 120 -16.18 3.75 -4.43
C LEU A 120 -14.77 4.33 -4.58
N ILE A 121 -14.27 5.07 -3.58
CA ILE A 121 -12.91 5.61 -3.59
C ILE A 121 -11.89 4.46 -3.67
N ALA A 122 -12.08 3.42 -2.86
CA ALA A 122 -11.20 2.25 -2.87
C ALA A 122 -11.26 1.49 -4.21
N ALA A 123 -12.45 1.38 -4.81
CA ALA A 123 -12.63 0.76 -6.13
C ALA A 123 -11.85 1.48 -7.22
N SER A 124 -11.77 2.80 -7.13
CA SER A 124 -11.04 3.64 -8.08
C SER A 124 -9.55 3.80 -7.76
N GLY A 125 -9.01 2.95 -6.86
CA GLY A 125 -7.60 2.94 -6.49
C GLY A 125 -7.19 4.06 -5.54
N GLY A 126 -8.16 4.76 -4.94
CA GLY A 126 -7.94 5.79 -3.94
C GLY A 126 -7.68 5.22 -2.55
N GLY A 127 -6.74 5.82 -1.82
CA GLY A 127 -6.39 5.44 -0.46
C GLY A 127 -5.05 4.73 -0.33
N SER A 128 -4.78 4.22 0.86
CA SER A 128 -3.53 3.52 1.18
C SER A 128 -3.79 2.19 1.87
N GLU A 129 -3.18 1.14 1.34
CA GLU A 129 -3.10 -0.18 1.96
C GLU A 129 -2.29 -0.09 3.26
N VAL A 130 -2.82 -0.74 4.29
CA VAL A 130 -2.25 -0.79 5.63
C VAL A 130 -1.40 -2.05 5.77
N ILE A 131 -0.08 -1.88 5.72
CA ILE A 131 0.89 -2.96 5.82
C ILE A 131 1.33 -3.10 7.28
N ALA A 132 0.87 -4.18 7.91
CA ALA A 132 1.19 -4.50 9.30
C ALA A 132 2.18 -5.66 9.44
N PHE A 133 2.34 -6.50 8.42
CA PHE A 133 3.18 -7.69 8.50
C PHE A 133 4.34 -7.62 7.51
N GLU A 134 5.45 -8.26 7.87
CA GLU A 134 6.54 -8.54 6.95
C GLU A 134 6.14 -9.59 5.92
N ASN A 135 6.93 -9.73 4.85
CA ASN A 135 6.83 -10.85 3.90
C ASN A 135 7.37 -12.16 4.52
N SER A 136 7.04 -12.43 5.78
CA SER A 136 7.35 -13.67 6.48
C SER A 136 6.22 -14.03 7.44
N CYS A 137 5.99 -15.34 7.61
CA CYS A 137 4.98 -15.83 8.52
C CYS A 137 5.47 -17.04 9.32
N ASP A 138 4.95 -17.18 10.53
CA ASP A 138 5.14 -18.33 11.39
C ASP A 138 3.91 -19.25 11.30
N ILE A 139 4.13 -20.51 10.90
CA ILE A 139 3.13 -21.57 11.01
C ILE A 139 3.43 -22.38 12.26
N ILE A 140 2.52 -22.35 13.22
CA ILE A 140 2.64 -23.04 14.50
C ILE A 140 1.60 -24.17 14.54
N VAL A 141 2.09 -25.39 14.45
CA VAL A 141 1.31 -26.61 14.70
C VAL A 141 1.47 -26.97 16.17
N SER A 142 0.39 -26.93 16.94
CA SER A 142 0.44 -27.28 18.36
C SER A 142 -0.73 -28.17 18.76
N ARG A 143 -0.59 -28.83 19.90
CA ARG A 143 -1.75 -29.42 20.58
C ARG A 143 -2.79 -28.35 20.91
N ARG A 144 -4.08 -28.70 20.83
CA ARG A 144 -5.20 -27.87 21.29
C ARG A 144 -5.63 -28.21 22.71
N ARG A 145 -5.56 -29.50 23.07
CA ARG A 145 -5.99 -29.99 24.38
C ARG A 145 -4.86 -29.95 25.40
N SER A 146 -5.19 -29.55 26.63
CA SER A 146 -4.30 -29.75 27.77
C SER A 146 -4.27 -31.23 28.12
N ILE A 147 -3.09 -31.69 28.51
CA ILE A 147 -2.89 -33.03 29.05
C ILE A 147 -3.05 -32.83 30.56
N GLY A 148 -4.13 -33.35 31.15
CA GLY A 148 -4.46 -33.16 32.56
C GLY A 148 -3.46 -33.83 33.52
N LYS A 149 -3.71 -33.74 34.83
CA LYS A 149 -2.90 -34.37 35.88
C LYS A 149 -3.36 -35.82 36.15
N GLY A 150 -2.75 -36.81 35.49
CA GLY A 150 -2.82 -38.23 35.90
C GLY A 150 -3.98 -39.05 35.32
N GLY A 151 -3.75 -40.35 35.08
CA GLY A 151 -4.76 -41.34 34.72
C GLY A 151 -4.20 -42.58 34.02
N TRP A 152 -4.88 -43.74 34.15
CA TRP A 152 -4.45 -45.02 33.56
C TRP A 152 -4.30 -45.00 32.03
N SER A 153 -5.02 -44.10 31.33
CA SER A 153 -4.99 -43.95 29.87
C SER A 153 -4.18 -42.73 29.38
N GLN A 154 -3.49 -42.02 30.28
CA GLN A 154 -2.85 -40.73 29.98
C GLN A 154 -1.74 -40.85 28.93
N ASN A 155 -0.86 -41.84 29.03
CA ASN A 155 0.25 -42.03 28.08
C ASN A 155 -0.26 -42.34 26.67
N ARG A 156 -1.34 -43.10 26.55
CA ARG A 156 -2.00 -43.40 25.27
C ARG A 156 -2.57 -42.12 24.64
N TYR A 157 -3.25 -41.31 25.44
CA TYR A 157 -3.84 -40.05 25.01
C TYR A 157 -2.80 -39.01 24.61
N THR A 158 -1.73 -38.87 25.40
CA THR A 158 -0.57 -38.01 25.09
C THR A 158 0.09 -38.43 23.78
N ARG A 159 0.35 -39.73 23.59
CA ARG A 159 0.93 -40.25 22.35
C ARG A 159 0.04 -39.99 21.14
N LYS A 160 -1.28 -40.17 21.27
CA LYS A 160 -2.25 -39.83 20.21
C LYS A 160 -2.14 -38.36 19.80
N ILE A 161 -2.14 -37.44 20.77
CA ILE A 161 -2.08 -35.99 20.48
C ILE A 161 -0.73 -35.60 19.88
N HIS A 162 0.39 -36.01 20.50
CA HIS A 162 1.72 -35.66 20.00
C HIS A 162 2.01 -36.30 18.64
N GLY A 163 1.51 -37.51 18.40
CA GLY A 163 1.56 -38.16 17.09
C GLY A 163 0.76 -37.37 16.04
N ALA A 164 -0.44 -36.89 16.40
CA ALA A 164 -1.25 -36.06 15.52
C ALA A 164 -0.57 -34.70 15.19
N VAL A 165 0.08 -34.08 16.17
CA VAL A 165 0.86 -32.84 15.95
C VAL A 165 2.01 -33.08 14.97
N LEU A 166 2.76 -34.17 15.15
CA LEU A 166 3.86 -34.53 14.25
C LEU A 166 3.36 -34.86 12.84
N GLY A 167 2.28 -35.64 12.73
CA GLY A 167 1.65 -35.97 11.45
C GLY A 167 1.21 -34.71 10.70
N ARG A 168 0.51 -33.80 11.38
CA ARG A 168 0.11 -32.51 10.81
C ARG A 168 1.31 -31.63 10.46
N GLY A 169 2.39 -31.67 11.25
CA GLY A 169 3.64 -30.99 10.93
C GLY A 169 4.22 -31.46 9.59
N ARG A 170 4.23 -32.78 9.33
CA ARG A 170 4.70 -33.35 8.05
C ARG A 170 3.80 -32.98 6.88
N GLU A 171 2.48 -32.96 7.06
CA GLU A 171 1.54 -32.49 6.03
C GLU A 171 1.81 -31.02 5.63
N VAL A 172 2.06 -30.16 6.62
CA VAL A 172 2.42 -28.75 6.41
C VAL A 172 3.75 -28.63 5.68
N GLU A 173 4.77 -29.39 6.10
CA GLU A 173 6.08 -29.43 5.45
C GLU A 173 6.00 -29.85 3.99
N ALA A 174 5.22 -30.89 3.68
CA ALA A 174 4.97 -31.32 2.30
C ALA A 174 4.23 -30.25 1.48
N SER A 175 3.25 -29.57 2.07
CA SER A 175 2.51 -28.49 1.40
C SER A 175 3.40 -27.27 1.10
N LEU A 176 4.31 -26.91 1.99
CA LEU A 176 5.28 -25.82 1.76
C LEU A 176 6.34 -26.20 0.73
N SER A 177 6.84 -27.43 0.79
CA SER A 177 7.87 -27.92 -0.13
C SER A 177 7.35 -28.06 -1.55
N SER A 178 6.12 -28.56 -1.72
CA SER A 178 5.45 -28.66 -3.03
C SER A 178 5.15 -27.29 -3.65
N ALA A 179 4.91 -26.27 -2.82
CA ALA A 179 4.75 -24.89 -3.27
C ALA A 179 6.08 -24.16 -3.54
N GLY A 180 7.24 -24.81 -3.37
CA GLY A 180 8.55 -24.21 -3.60
C GLY A 180 8.93 -23.11 -2.60
N LEU A 181 8.27 -23.02 -1.45
CA LEU A 181 8.50 -21.97 -0.46
C LEU A 181 9.71 -22.28 0.41
N LYS A 182 10.56 -21.28 0.65
CA LYS A 182 11.67 -21.39 1.60
C LYS A 182 11.15 -21.32 3.04
N PHE A 183 11.52 -22.28 3.88
CA PHE A 183 11.14 -22.30 5.30
C PHE A 183 12.23 -22.86 6.21
N GLU A 184 12.26 -22.39 7.46
CA GLU A 184 13.01 -22.98 8.56
C GLU A 184 12.04 -23.78 9.45
N LYS A 185 12.43 -24.98 9.86
CA LYS A 185 11.61 -25.86 10.70
C LYS A 185 12.23 -26.03 12.08
N LYS A 186 11.41 -25.90 13.12
CA LYS A 186 11.77 -26.18 14.52
C LYS A 186 10.76 -27.12 15.16
N GLU A 187 11.22 -28.32 15.49
CA GLU A 187 10.42 -29.33 16.18
C GLU A 187 10.69 -29.31 17.69
N TYR A 188 9.62 -29.46 18.48
CA TYR A 188 9.69 -29.62 19.93
C TYR A 188 9.28 -31.04 20.31
N PRO A 189 10.24 -31.99 20.35
CA PRO A 189 9.97 -33.40 20.59
C PRO A 189 9.32 -33.61 21.96
N ALA A 190 8.39 -34.56 22.03
CA ALA A 190 7.70 -34.93 23.25
C ALA A 190 7.36 -36.42 23.23
N PHE A 191 6.84 -36.94 24.35
CA PHE A 191 6.54 -38.36 24.47
C PHE A 191 5.59 -38.84 23.34
N GLY A 192 6.10 -39.70 22.45
CA GLY A 192 5.34 -40.29 21.36
C GLY A 192 5.07 -39.38 20.16
N GLY A 193 5.78 -38.25 20.01
CA GLY A 193 5.65 -37.36 18.84
C GLY A 193 6.25 -35.97 19.10
N ALA A 194 5.55 -34.93 18.67
CA ALA A 194 5.95 -33.54 18.92
C ALA A 194 4.88 -32.81 19.76
N SER A 195 5.31 -31.95 20.68
CA SER A 195 4.40 -31.06 21.41
C SER A 195 3.99 -29.85 20.57
N ARG A 196 4.93 -29.37 19.74
CA ARG A 196 4.80 -28.24 18.83
C ARG A 196 5.76 -28.41 17.66
N VAL A 197 5.33 -28.01 16.47
CA VAL A 197 6.19 -27.82 15.30
C VAL A 197 5.99 -26.38 14.82
N GLN A 198 7.09 -25.65 14.63
CA GLN A 198 7.07 -24.28 14.14
C GLN A 198 7.79 -24.23 12.80
N PHE A 199 7.18 -23.58 11.82
CA PHE A 199 7.79 -23.26 10.54
C PHE A 199 7.86 -21.74 10.41
N LYS A 200 9.04 -21.22 10.08
CA LYS A 200 9.22 -19.83 9.69
C LYS A 200 9.35 -19.80 8.18
N VAL A 201 8.32 -19.30 7.52
CA VAL A 201 8.22 -19.27 6.05
C VAL A 201 8.55 -17.86 5.57
N PHE A 202 9.43 -17.77 4.59
CA PHE A 202 9.85 -16.49 3.97
C PHE A 202 8.90 -16.11 2.83
N ALA A 203 7.62 -16.07 3.13
CA ALA A 203 6.56 -15.68 2.21
C ALA A 203 5.45 -14.95 2.97
N SER A 204 4.68 -14.14 2.25
CA SER A 204 3.47 -13.51 2.74
C SER A 204 2.35 -14.55 2.94
N ARG A 205 1.39 -14.23 3.80
CA ARG A 205 0.36 -15.18 4.27
C ARG A 205 -0.60 -15.64 3.17
N ASP A 206 -0.85 -14.80 2.17
CA ASP A 206 -1.64 -15.08 0.97
C ASP A 206 -1.01 -16.16 0.07
N MET A 207 0.33 -16.21 0.03
CA MET A 207 1.08 -17.19 -0.78
C MET A 207 1.21 -18.56 -0.09
N VAL A 208 0.83 -18.66 1.18
CA VAL A 208 0.98 -19.89 1.97
C VAL A 208 -0.23 -20.80 1.74
N PRO A 209 -0.03 -22.03 1.22
CA PRO A 209 -1.14 -22.95 0.90
C PRO A 209 -1.83 -23.53 2.14
N VAL A 210 -1.32 -23.25 3.34
CA VAL A 210 -1.80 -23.79 4.61
C VAL A 210 -2.76 -22.82 5.27
N ARG A 211 -4.02 -23.24 5.44
CA ARG A 211 -5.03 -22.47 6.18
C ARG A 211 -4.91 -22.71 7.68
N ALA A 212 -5.27 -21.70 8.47
CA ALA A 212 -5.43 -21.86 9.91
C ALA A 212 -6.55 -22.87 10.20
N LEU A 213 -6.30 -23.80 11.12
CA LEU A 213 -7.22 -24.88 11.44
C LEU A 213 -7.31 -25.09 12.94
N ARG A 214 -8.53 -25.22 13.47
CA ARG A 214 -8.77 -25.63 14.86
C ARG A 214 -9.43 -27.01 14.86
N GLY A 215 -8.61 -28.05 14.86
CA GLY A 215 -9.08 -29.44 14.96
C GLY A 215 -9.50 -29.84 16.37
N SER A 216 -9.87 -31.10 16.53
CA SER A 216 -10.22 -31.71 17.83
C SER A 216 -9.01 -31.83 18.76
N ASP A 217 -7.87 -32.29 18.22
CA ASP A 217 -6.65 -32.60 18.98
C ASP A 217 -5.50 -31.62 18.65
N VAL A 218 -5.42 -31.14 17.41
CA VAL A 218 -4.36 -30.28 16.87
C VAL A 218 -4.93 -28.93 16.43
N GLN A 219 -4.14 -27.87 16.57
CA GLN A 219 -4.41 -26.58 15.97
C GLN A 219 -3.21 -26.15 15.10
N VAL A 220 -3.53 -25.53 13.97
CA VAL A 220 -2.58 -24.87 13.09
C VAL A 220 -2.88 -23.38 13.13
N ARG A 221 -1.90 -22.60 13.57
CA ARG A 221 -1.98 -21.13 13.55
C ARG A 221 -0.99 -20.61 12.51
N VAL A 222 -1.45 -19.72 11.65
CA VAL A 222 -0.61 -19.00 10.71
C VAL A 222 -0.60 -17.55 11.17
N VAL A 223 0.57 -17.04 11.52
CA VAL A 223 0.76 -15.71 12.11
C VAL A 223 1.73 -14.95 11.23
N GLY A 224 1.31 -13.81 10.69
CA GLY A 224 2.23 -12.89 10.01
C GLY A 224 3.20 -12.28 11.03
N ARG A 225 4.46 -12.13 10.65
CA ARG A 225 5.42 -11.46 11.54
C ARG A 225 5.14 -9.96 11.55
N ARG A 226 4.85 -9.42 12.74
CA ARG A 226 4.48 -8.01 12.91
C ARG A 226 5.66 -7.11 12.56
N LEU A 227 5.38 -6.04 11.82
CA LEU A 227 6.31 -4.92 11.69
C LEU A 227 6.34 -4.11 13.00
N ASP A 228 7.49 -3.50 13.30
CA ASP A 228 7.62 -2.59 14.45
C ASP A 228 6.67 -1.39 14.35
N ARG A 229 6.41 -0.94 13.12
CA ARG A 229 5.49 0.16 12.82
C ARG A 229 4.69 -0.17 11.58
N ILE A 230 3.39 0.16 11.64
CA ILE A 230 2.49 0.06 10.50
C ILE A 230 2.98 1.01 9.40
N ARG A 231 3.02 0.50 8.17
CA ARG A 231 3.37 1.26 6.97
C ARG A 231 2.13 1.45 6.11
N PHE A 232 2.13 2.52 5.33
CA PHE A 232 1.06 2.82 4.39
C PHE A 232 1.62 2.80 2.98
N LYS A 233 0.99 2.03 2.10
CA LYS A 233 1.33 1.99 0.68
C LYS A 233 0.14 2.50 -0.14
N PRO A 234 0.29 3.56 -0.94
CA PRO A 234 -0.79 4.01 -1.84
C PRO A 234 -1.29 2.86 -2.72
N LEU A 235 -2.61 2.73 -2.85
CA LEU A 235 -3.22 1.71 -3.74
C LEU A 235 -2.87 1.98 -5.19
N SER A 236 -3.05 3.23 -5.61
CA SER A 236 -2.55 3.74 -6.88
C SER A 236 -1.13 4.26 -6.70
N GLY A 237 -0.19 3.77 -7.52
CA GLY A 237 1.15 4.34 -7.63
C GLY A 237 1.19 5.71 -8.31
N LYS A 238 0.03 6.24 -8.72
CA LYS A 238 -0.08 7.51 -9.44
C LYS A 238 0.14 8.66 -8.45
N GLN A 239 1.13 9.51 -8.76
CA GLN A 239 1.39 10.73 -8.02
C GLN A 239 0.31 11.78 -8.31
N ARG A 240 0.04 12.63 -7.32
CA ARG A 240 -0.95 13.72 -7.44
C ARG A 240 -0.54 14.72 -8.50
N TYR A 241 -1.47 15.17 -9.34
CA TYR A 241 -1.19 16.25 -10.27
C TYR A 241 -1.12 17.60 -9.57
N VAL A 242 -0.14 18.41 -9.97
CA VAL A 242 0.02 19.78 -9.44
C VAL A 242 0.22 20.78 -10.57
N ILE A 243 -0.13 22.03 -10.30
CA ILE A 243 0.22 23.19 -11.11
C ILE A 243 1.43 23.82 -10.43
N ALA A 244 2.58 23.78 -11.11
CA ALA A 244 3.83 24.31 -10.60
C ALA A 244 4.08 25.71 -11.16
N GLY A 245 4.26 26.71 -10.30
CA GLY A 245 4.77 28.03 -10.67
C GLY A 245 6.26 28.10 -10.36
N ILE A 246 7.04 28.59 -11.31
CA ILE A 246 8.49 28.70 -11.18
C ILE A 246 8.90 30.13 -11.49
N ASP A 247 9.55 30.77 -10.52
CA ASP A 247 10.23 32.06 -10.70
C ASP A 247 11.74 31.80 -10.89
N PRO A 248 12.27 31.96 -12.11
CA PRO A 248 13.68 31.71 -12.40
C PRO A 248 14.55 32.94 -12.11
N GLY A 249 15.70 32.73 -11.48
CA GLY A 249 16.66 33.80 -11.22
C GLY A 249 17.87 33.32 -10.43
N THR A 250 18.56 34.24 -9.75
CA THR A 250 19.60 33.91 -8.77
C THR A 250 19.04 33.24 -7.52
N THR A 251 17.78 33.55 -7.20
CA THR A 251 16.95 32.82 -6.24
C THR A 251 15.83 32.19 -7.04
N ILE A 252 15.69 30.87 -6.98
CA ILE A 252 14.59 30.16 -7.64
C ILE A 252 13.43 30.08 -6.66
N GLY A 253 12.27 30.59 -7.06
CA GLY A 253 11.00 30.38 -6.36
C GLY A 253 10.25 29.19 -6.95
N ILE A 254 9.76 28.29 -6.10
CA ILE A 254 8.94 27.14 -6.49
C ILE A 254 7.65 27.19 -5.70
N ALA A 255 6.52 27.20 -6.41
CA ALA A 255 5.20 27.03 -5.84
C ALA A 255 4.50 25.84 -6.51
N ALA A 256 3.79 25.03 -5.75
CA ALA A 256 2.93 23.98 -6.27
C ALA A 256 1.55 24.06 -5.64
N VAL A 257 0.53 24.15 -6.48
CA VAL A 257 -0.89 24.09 -6.06
C VAL A 257 -1.54 22.84 -6.63
N ASP A 258 -2.53 22.28 -5.93
CA ASP A 258 -3.34 21.19 -6.46
C ASP A 258 -4.31 21.68 -7.56
N LEU A 259 -5.00 20.75 -8.23
CA LEU A 259 -5.94 21.11 -9.31
C LEU A 259 -7.20 21.83 -8.83
N ASP A 260 -7.39 21.96 -7.51
CA ASP A 260 -8.46 22.73 -6.88
C ASP A 260 -7.97 24.10 -6.38
N GLY A 261 -6.68 24.42 -6.55
CA GLY A 261 -6.06 25.70 -6.23
C GLY A 261 -5.54 25.82 -4.79
N ASN A 262 -5.47 24.73 -4.03
CA ASN A 262 -4.88 24.75 -2.69
C ASN A 262 -3.35 24.69 -2.76
N LEU A 263 -2.68 25.48 -1.93
CA LEU A 263 -1.22 25.44 -1.82
C LEU A 263 -0.73 24.12 -1.21
N VAL A 264 0.13 23.42 -1.94
CA VAL A 264 0.74 22.15 -1.52
C VAL A 264 2.18 22.35 -1.09
N HIS A 265 2.92 23.20 -1.79
CA HIS A 265 4.32 23.46 -1.53
C HIS A 265 4.71 24.88 -1.96
N LEU A 266 5.57 25.52 -1.16
CA LEU A 266 6.12 26.84 -1.43
C LEU A 266 7.52 26.91 -0.82
N ILE A 267 8.52 27.21 -1.64
CA ILE A 267 9.90 27.34 -1.21
C ILE A 267 10.65 28.29 -2.16
N SER A 268 11.73 28.86 -1.66
CA SER A 268 12.72 29.56 -2.46
C SER A 268 14.13 29.22 -2.02
N SER A 269 15.07 29.18 -2.96
CA SER A 269 16.48 28.94 -2.64
C SER A 269 17.42 29.55 -3.68
N ARG A 270 18.56 30.04 -3.20
CA ARG A 270 19.68 30.52 -4.05
C ARG A 270 20.65 29.42 -4.46
N GLN A 271 20.56 28.25 -3.81
CA GLN A 271 21.49 27.13 -4.01
C GLN A 271 20.87 25.99 -4.84
N MET A 272 19.59 26.09 -5.22
CA MET A 272 18.92 25.06 -6.00
C MET A 272 19.41 25.07 -7.46
N THR A 273 19.85 23.93 -7.93
CA THR A 273 20.05 23.64 -9.35
C THR A 273 18.74 23.20 -9.99
N MET A 274 18.71 23.11 -11.33
CA MET A 274 17.52 22.64 -12.04
C MET A 274 17.14 21.19 -11.68
N SER A 275 18.13 20.34 -11.41
CA SER A 275 17.90 18.96 -10.98
C SER A 275 17.20 18.92 -9.61
N ASP A 276 17.61 19.81 -8.70
CA ASP A 276 16.99 19.91 -7.37
C ASP A 276 15.54 20.37 -7.48
N VAL A 277 15.23 21.30 -8.39
CA VAL A 277 13.85 21.73 -8.67
C VAL A 277 12.99 20.55 -9.17
N ILE A 278 13.54 19.74 -10.08
CA ILE A 278 12.85 18.55 -10.60
C ILE A 278 12.63 17.52 -9.48
N GLU A 279 13.63 17.26 -8.64
CA GLU A 279 13.49 16.34 -7.51
C GLU A 279 12.44 16.83 -6.52
N GLU A 280 12.47 18.11 -6.15
CA GLU A 280 11.53 18.71 -5.21
C GLU A 280 10.11 18.65 -5.76
N LEU A 281 9.90 19.02 -7.03
CA LEU A 281 8.60 18.90 -7.68
C LEU A 281 8.12 17.45 -7.71
N TYR A 282 8.99 16.49 -8.06
CA TYR A 282 8.65 15.06 -8.09
C TYR A 282 8.24 14.51 -6.72
N ARG A 283 8.81 15.04 -5.63
CA ARG A 283 8.44 14.69 -4.25
C ARG A 283 7.06 15.24 -3.88
N VAL A 284 6.72 16.43 -4.37
CA VAL A 284 5.44 17.10 -4.11
C VAL A 284 4.30 16.47 -4.93
N GLY A 285 4.56 16.14 -6.19
CA GLY A 285 3.60 15.52 -7.09
C GLY A 285 4.09 15.48 -8.53
N LYS A 286 3.19 15.20 -9.47
CA LYS A 286 3.45 15.21 -10.90
C LYS A 286 2.99 16.55 -11.51
N PRO A 287 3.89 17.46 -11.90
CA PRO A 287 3.50 18.72 -12.54
C PRO A 287 2.71 18.45 -13.84
N LEU A 288 1.44 18.86 -13.85
CA LEU A 288 0.59 18.82 -15.04
C LEU A 288 0.77 20.09 -15.87
N ILE A 289 0.83 21.23 -15.19
CA ILE A 289 1.02 22.56 -15.77
C ILE A 289 2.25 23.17 -15.11
N VAL A 290 3.14 23.73 -15.92
CA VAL A 290 4.24 24.57 -15.43
C VAL A 290 3.99 25.99 -15.89
N ALA A 291 3.91 26.89 -14.93
CA ALA A 291 3.56 28.29 -15.08
C ALA A 291 4.77 29.19 -14.82
N SER A 292 4.85 30.26 -15.59
CA SER A 292 5.79 31.38 -15.37
C SER A 292 5.00 32.69 -15.36
N ASP A 293 5.50 33.66 -14.61
CA ASP A 293 4.89 34.99 -14.45
C ASP A 293 5.16 35.95 -15.62
N VAL A 294 6.06 35.57 -16.53
CA VAL A 294 6.42 36.33 -17.74
C VAL A 294 5.80 35.77 -19.01
N ARG A 295 5.59 36.64 -20.00
CA ARG A 295 4.93 36.29 -21.28
C ARG A 295 5.68 35.21 -22.06
N GLN A 296 7.01 35.31 -22.13
CA GLN A 296 7.87 34.31 -22.77
C GLN A 296 8.50 33.43 -21.69
N MET A 297 8.16 32.15 -21.71
CA MET A 297 8.66 31.20 -20.72
C MET A 297 10.19 31.13 -20.78
N PRO A 298 10.90 31.39 -19.66
CA PRO A 298 12.36 31.31 -19.64
C PRO A 298 12.86 29.91 -19.94
N PHE A 299 14.03 29.81 -20.56
CA PHE A 299 14.60 28.52 -21.02
C PHE A 299 14.79 27.49 -19.89
N SER A 300 15.14 27.95 -18.68
CA SER A 300 15.25 27.10 -17.49
C SER A 300 13.89 26.47 -17.12
N VAL A 301 12.83 27.27 -17.11
CA VAL A 301 11.45 26.82 -16.84
C VAL A 301 10.96 25.89 -17.95
N GLU A 302 11.30 26.20 -19.20
CA GLU A 302 10.90 25.35 -20.34
C GLU A 302 11.54 23.95 -20.27
N LYS A 303 12.80 23.86 -19.85
CA LYS A 303 13.46 22.57 -19.61
C LYS A 303 12.78 21.76 -18.51
N ILE A 304 12.41 22.39 -17.39
CA ILE A 304 11.69 21.74 -16.29
C ILE A 304 10.32 21.24 -16.79
N ARG A 305 9.59 22.08 -17.53
CA ARG A 305 8.32 21.70 -18.16
C ARG A 305 8.47 20.46 -19.06
N ARG A 306 9.51 20.44 -19.91
CA ARG A 306 9.78 19.30 -20.81
C ARG A 306 10.11 18.02 -20.03
N ALA A 307 10.85 18.11 -18.93
CA ALA A 307 11.17 16.96 -18.08
C ALA A 307 9.91 16.24 -17.54
N PHE A 308 8.85 17.00 -17.22
CA PHE A 308 7.59 16.45 -16.73
C PHE A 308 6.53 16.19 -17.81
N ASN A 309 6.83 16.48 -19.08
CA ASN A 309 5.85 16.52 -20.17
C ASN A 309 4.60 17.35 -19.78
N ALA A 310 4.84 18.49 -19.13
CA ALA A 310 3.80 19.38 -18.61
C ALA A 310 3.35 20.40 -19.67
N VAL A 311 2.13 20.92 -19.51
CA VAL A 311 1.60 22.00 -20.35
C VAL A 311 2.17 23.34 -19.88
N ALA A 312 2.62 24.16 -20.83
CA ALA A 312 3.12 25.50 -20.52
C ALA A 312 1.95 26.44 -20.21
N TYR A 313 2.09 27.24 -19.16
CA TYR A 313 1.25 28.43 -18.95
C TYR A 313 2.14 29.67 -18.89
N THR A 314 1.79 30.67 -19.68
CA THR A 314 2.32 32.03 -19.56
C THR A 314 1.19 33.04 -19.69
N PRO A 315 1.25 34.17 -18.96
CA PRO A 315 0.26 35.22 -19.09
C PRO A 315 0.37 35.92 -20.45
N ARG A 316 -0.70 36.61 -20.87
CA ARG A 316 -0.73 37.35 -22.15
C ARG A 316 0.24 38.55 -22.15
N GLN A 317 0.45 39.14 -20.98
CA GLN A 317 1.37 40.24 -20.70
C GLN A 317 1.99 39.98 -19.33
N ASP A 318 3.16 40.58 -19.08
CA ASP A 318 3.84 40.45 -17.80
C ASP A 318 2.97 41.04 -16.68
N ARG A 319 2.87 40.32 -15.56
CA ARG A 319 2.00 40.70 -14.45
C ARG A 319 2.60 41.83 -13.63
N THR A 320 1.77 42.80 -13.25
CA THR A 320 2.22 43.88 -12.36
C THR A 320 2.40 43.35 -10.93
N VAL A 321 3.20 44.05 -10.14
CA VAL A 321 3.43 43.69 -8.73
C VAL A 321 2.12 43.67 -7.95
N GLU A 322 1.23 44.63 -8.19
CA GLU A 322 -0.10 44.71 -7.55
C GLU A 322 -0.97 43.49 -7.84
N GLU A 323 -1.01 43.02 -9.09
CA GLU A 323 -1.75 41.81 -9.48
C GLU A 323 -1.21 40.56 -8.77
N LYS A 324 0.11 40.46 -8.61
CA LYS A 324 0.74 39.35 -7.89
C LYS A 324 0.34 39.36 -6.42
N TRP A 325 0.37 40.54 -5.76
CA TRP A 325 -0.11 40.69 -4.39
C TRP A 325 -1.58 40.27 -4.26
N ASP A 326 -2.45 40.74 -5.16
CA ASP A 326 -3.87 40.39 -5.14
C ASP A 326 -4.13 38.89 -5.25
N LEU A 327 -3.33 38.18 -6.05
CA LEU A 327 -3.40 36.72 -6.19
C LEU A 327 -2.96 35.99 -4.92
N THR A 328 -1.92 36.49 -4.24
CA THR A 328 -1.29 35.80 -3.11
C THR A 328 -1.77 36.27 -1.74
N LYS A 329 -2.67 37.26 -1.66
CA LYS A 329 -3.21 37.83 -0.40
C LYS A 329 -3.65 36.82 0.66
N ALA A 330 -4.14 35.65 0.23
CA ALA A 330 -4.63 34.60 1.12
C ALA A 330 -3.51 33.67 1.67
N PHE A 331 -2.26 33.85 1.24
CA PHE A 331 -1.14 32.97 1.54
C PHE A 331 0.02 33.74 2.17
N ALA A 332 0.73 33.10 3.09
CA ALA A 332 1.95 33.64 3.67
C ALA A 332 3.13 33.35 2.73
N THR A 333 3.71 34.39 2.14
CA THR A 333 4.92 34.33 1.31
C THR A 333 6.08 34.98 2.06
N SER A 334 7.25 34.34 2.13
CA SER A 334 8.40 34.88 2.87
C SER A 334 9.22 35.89 2.07
N ASN A 335 9.15 35.85 0.75
CA ASN A 335 9.87 36.77 -0.13
C ASN A 335 9.17 36.97 -1.48
N ASP A 336 9.71 37.89 -2.28
CA ASP A 336 9.19 38.24 -3.60
C ASP A 336 9.21 37.05 -4.57
N HIS A 337 10.21 36.16 -4.49
CA HIS A 337 10.33 35.00 -5.38
C HIS A 337 9.26 33.94 -5.13
N GLU A 338 8.96 33.66 -3.85
CA GLU A 338 7.83 32.80 -3.47
C GLU A 338 6.51 33.39 -3.91
N ARG A 339 6.33 34.71 -3.73
CA ARG A 339 5.13 35.41 -4.19
C ARG A 339 4.97 35.28 -5.71
N ASP A 340 6.03 35.53 -6.45
CA ASP A 340 5.98 35.55 -7.92
C ASP A 340 5.74 34.14 -8.48
N ALA A 341 6.40 33.12 -7.92
CA ALA A 341 6.14 31.72 -8.24
C ALA A 341 4.70 31.31 -7.90
N LEU A 342 4.19 31.70 -6.73
CA LEU A 342 2.82 31.38 -6.31
C LEU A 342 1.78 32.10 -7.18
N ALA A 343 2.02 33.36 -7.52
CA ALA A 343 1.15 34.14 -8.40
C ALA A 343 1.05 33.47 -9.77
N ALA A 344 2.16 32.99 -10.34
CA ALA A 344 2.16 32.25 -11.60
C ALA A 344 1.30 30.98 -11.53
N ALA A 345 1.44 30.20 -10.45
CA ALA A 345 0.66 28.97 -10.25
C ALA A 345 -0.85 29.25 -10.08
N LEU A 346 -1.21 30.28 -9.32
CA LEU A 346 -2.60 30.66 -9.09
C LEU A 346 -3.26 31.30 -10.32
N ASP A 347 -2.51 32.06 -11.12
CA ASP A 347 -3.01 32.63 -12.37
C ASP A 347 -3.31 31.51 -13.38
N ALA A 348 -2.40 30.53 -13.49
CA ALA A 348 -2.65 29.32 -14.25
C ALA A 348 -3.93 28.61 -13.77
N PHE A 349 -4.08 28.38 -12.47
CA PHE A 349 -5.29 27.79 -11.91
C PHE A 349 -6.56 28.58 -12.29
N ARG A 350 -6.55 29.92 -12.20
CA ARG A 350 -7.70 30.76 -12.58
C ARG A 350 -8.12 30.55 -14.03
N GLN A 351 -7.17 30.40 -14.95
CA GLN A 351 -7.47 30.15 -16.36
C GLN A 351 -8.16 28.78 -16.56
N TYR A 352 -7.71 27.75 -15.84
CA TYR A 352 -8.24 26.39 -15.97
C TYR A 352 -9.46 26.11 -15.09
N LYS A 353 -9.75 26.94 -14.07
CA LYS A 353 -10.85 26.75 -13.11
C LYS A 353 -12.20 26.48 -13.79
N ASN A 354 -12.55 27.26 -14.82
CA ASN A 354 -13.82 27.09 -15.53
C ASN A 354 -13.85 25.77 -16.33
N LYS A 355 -12.72 25.38 -16.91
CA LYS A 355 -12.59 24.08 -17.62
C LYS A 355 -12.73 22.93 -16.64
N PHE A 356 -12.01 22.97 -15.51
CA PHE A 356 -12.09 21.94 -14.46
C PHE A 356 -13.49 21.82 -13.85
N SER A 357 -14.18 22.95 -13.63
CA SER A 357 -15.57 22.94 -13.16
C SER A 357 -16.53 22.31 -14.18
N ASN A 358 -16.37 22.61 -15.48
CA ASN A 358 -17.18 22.00 -16.53
C ASN A 358 -16.92 20.49 -16.67
N ILE A 359 -15.68 20.04 -16.47
CA ILE A 359 -15.33 18.62 -16.45
C ILE A 359 -16.03 17.93 -15.29
N ALA A 360 -15.95 18.48 -14.08
CA ALA A 360 -16.60 17.89 -12.89
C ALA A 360 -18.12 17.69 -13.08
N LYS A 361 -18.80 18.57 -13.82
CA LYS A 361 -20.24 18.42 -14.13
C LYS A 361 -20.56 17.29 -15.10
N ARG A 362 -19.62 16.90 -15.96
CA ARG A 362 -19.82 15.89 -17.01
C ARG A 362 -19.33 14.49 -16.62
N VAL A 363 -18.50 14.40 -15.60
CA VAL A 363 -17.89 13.15 -15.14
C VAL A 363 -18.84 12.44 -14.17
N PRO A 364 -19.10 11.14 -14.34
CA PRO A 364 -19.94 10.40 -13.39
C PRO A 364 -19.25 10.25 -12.02
N PRO A 365 -20.01 10.08 -10.92
CA PRO A 365 -19.46 9.87 -9.59
C PRO A 365 -18.62 8.59 -9.52
N GLY A 366 -17.54 8.61 -8.74
CA GLY A 366 -16.66 7.46 -8.54
C GLY A 366 -15.48 7.41 -9.52
N VAL A 367 -15.33 8.39 -10.42
CA VAL A 367 -14.15 8.48 -11.31
C VAL A 367 -13.17 9.52 -10.79
N ASP A 368 -11.87 9.24 -10.86
CA ASP A 368 -10.81 10.18 -10.48
C ASP A 368 -10.83 11.40 -11.41
N LEU A 369 -11.23 12.55 -10.86
CA LEU A 369 -11.30 13.81 -11.60
C LEU A 369 -9.92 14.29 -12.04
N ASP A 370 -8.87 14.02 -11.27
CA ASP A 370 -7.54 14.56 -11.55
C ASP A 370 -6.95 13.91 -12.80
N GLU A 371 -7.20 12.63 -13.03
CA GLU A 371 -6.81 11.94 -14.27
C GLU A 371 -7.57 12.48 -15.49
N ILE A 372 -8.88 12.71 -15.38
CA ILE A 372 -9.65 13.27 -16.50
C ILE A 372 -9.22 14.72 -16.77
N ARG A 373 -9.04 15.54 -15.74
CA ARG A 373 -8.51 16.90 -15.86
C ARG A 373 -7.15 16.88 -16.55
N ALA A 374 -6.26 15.95 -16.17
CA ALA A 374 -4.96 15.79 -16.80
C ALA A 374 -5.06 15.39 -18.28
N ALA A 375 -5.93 14.44 -18.62
CA ALA A 375 -6.16 14.03 -19.99
C ALA A 375 -6.68 15.18 -20.87
N VAL A 376 -7.62 15.97 -20.35
CA VAL A 376 -8.20 17.12 -21.06
C VAL A 376 -7.19 18.25 -21.23
N VAL A 377 -6.38 18.53 -20.21
CA VAL A 377 -5.31 19.54 -20.30
C VAL A 377 -4.26 19.14 -21.35
N ARG A 378 -3.98 17.84 -21.50
CA ARG A 378 -3.11 17.29 -22.56
C ARG A 378 -3.76 17.21 -23.94
N GLY A 379 -5.02 17.65 -24.09
CA GLY A 379 -5.71 17.75 -25.39
C GLY A 379 -6.61 16.57 -25.75
N LYS A 380 -6.83 15.60 -24.84
CA LYS A 380 -7.83 14.53 -25.07
C LYS A 380 -9.25 15.02 -24.78
N SER A 381 -10.24 14.44 -25.44
CA SER A 381 -11.66 14.66 -25.12
C SER A 381 -12.08 13.85 -23.87
N ILE A 382 -13.21 14.24 -23.26
CA ILE A 382 -13.68 13.61 -22.01
C ILE A 382 -14.09 12.14 -22.21
N GLU A 383 -14.82 11.84 -23.30
CA GLU A 383 -15.30 10.50 -23.62
C GLU A 383 -14.18 9.45 -23.78
N PRO A 384 -13.14 9.67 -24.60
CA PRO A 384 -12.03 8.71 -24.70
C PRO A 384 -11.23 8.59 -23.40
N ALA A 385 -11.10 9.67 -22.61
CA ALA A 385 -10.45 9.61 -21.30
C ALA A 385 -11.24 8.75 -20.30
N LEU A 386 -12.57 8.84 -20.32
CA LEU A 386 -13.45 7.98 -19.51
C LEU A 386 -13.35 6.51 -19.93
N ALA A 387 -13.31 6.23 -21.23
CA ALA A 387 -13.18 4.88 -21.75
C ALA A 387 -11.83 4.23 -21.37
N GLU A 388 -10.73 4.98 -21.45
CA GLU A 388 -9.40 4.51 -21.02
C GLU A 388 -9.38 4.19 -19.51
N LEU A 389 -9.95 5.06 -18.66
CA LEU A 389 -10.01 4.82 -17.22
C LEU A 389 -10.89 3.63 -16.86
N ALA A 390 -12.03 3.45 -17.56
CA ALA A 390 -12.88 2.28 -17.37
C ALA A 390 -12.17 0.97 -17.78
N ALA A 391 -11.38 1.01 -18.85
CA ALA A 391 -10.58 -0.13 -19.28
C ALA A 391 -9.41 -0.44 -18.33
N GLU A 392 -8.79 0.58 -17.74
CA GLU A 392 -7.70 0.43 -16.76
C GLU A 392 -8.20 -0.05 -15.38
N ALA A 393 -9.45 0.27 -15.04
CA ALA A 393 -10.12 -0.22 -13.82
C ALA A 393 -10.60 -1.67 -13.92
N ALA A 394 -10.66 -2.25 -15.13
CA ALA A 394 -10.88 -3.67 -15.29
C ALA A 394 -9.69 -4.42 -14.66
N PRO A 395 -9.90 -5.38 -13.76
CA PRO A 395 -8.79 -6.12 -13.17
C PRO A 395 -7.96 -6.71 -14.31
N PRO A 396 -6.61 -6.60 -14.26
CA PRO A 396 -5.80 -7.34 -15.21
C PRO A 396 -6.26 -8.80 -15.12
N PRO A 397 -6.46 -9.50 -16.26
CA PRO A 397 -6.80 -10.90 -16.22
C PRO A 397 -5.81 -11.57 -15.27
N ARG A 398 -6.34 -12.29 -14.27
CA ARG A 398 -5.55 -13.03 -13.29
C ARG A 398 -4.44 -13.70 -14.08
N ALA A 399 -3.20 -13.24 -13.90
CA ALA A 399 -2.08 -13.81 -14.62
C ALA A 399 -2.16 -15.30 -14.34
N GLU A 400 -2.50 -16.08 -15.38
CA GLU A 400 -2.25 -17.51 -15.36
C GLU A 400 -0.80 -17.64 -14.90
N PRO A 401 -0.49 -18.56 -13.97
CA PRO A 401 0.87 -18.72 -13.49
C PRO A 401 1.75 -18.78 -14.72
N ALA A 402 2.61 -17.76 -14.87
CA ALA A 402 3.40 -17.58 -16.06
C ALA A 402 4.04 -18.93 -16.34
N VAL A 403 3.65 -19.56 -17.46
CA VAL A 403 4.33 -20.75 -17.94
C VAL A 403 5.78 -20.32 -18.02
N GLU A 404 6.63 -20.90 -17.18
CA GLU A 404 8.03 -20.52 -17.05
C GLU A 404 8.60 -20.49 -18.47
N ALA A 405 8.89 -19.29 -18.97
CA ALA A 405 9.62 -19.17 -20.21
C ALA A 405 10.96 -19.88 -19.98
N PRO A 406 11.44 -20.68 -20.94
CA PRO A 406 12.72 -21.36 -20.79
C PRO A 406 13.81 -20.33 -20.40
N PRO A 407 14.70 -20.67 -19.45
CA PRO A 407 15.64 -19.72 -18.89
C PRO A 407 16.49 -19.08 -19.99
N SER A 408 16.77 -17.79 -19.85
CA SER A 408 17.61 -17.10 -20.82
C SER A 408 19.05 -17.62 -20.74
N PRO A 409 19.88 -17.47 -21.79
CA PRO A 409 21.29 -17.88 -21.79
C PRO A 409 22.14 -17.25 -20.67
N VAL A 410 21.64 -16.19 -20.03
CA VAL A 410 22.29 -15.51 -18.91
C VAL A 410 22.07 -16.26 -17.59
N ASP A 411 20.95 -16.97 -17.45
CA ASP A 411 20.57 -17.71 -16.23
C ASP A 411 21.35 -19.03 -16.10
N GLU A 412 21.62 -19.71 -17.21
CA GLU A 412 22.50 -20.90 -17.24
C GLU A 412 23.92 -20.56 -16.76
N ARG A 413 24.44 -19.39 -17.17
CA ARG A 413 25.80 -18.96 -16.79
C ARG A 413 25.90 -18.61 -15.31
N LEU A 414 24.84 -18.03 -14.75
CA LEU A 414 24.71 -17.75 -13.31
C LEU A 414 24.64 -19.04 -12.49
N LEU A 415 23.89 -20.04 -12.95
CA LEU A 415 23.83 -21.37 -12.32
C LEU A 415 25.18 -22.10 -12.33
N ASP A 416 25.92 -22.02 -13.44
CA ASP A 416 27.26 -22.59 -13.54
C ASP A 416 28.27 -21.89 -12.62
N LEU A 417 28.19 -20.56 -12.53
CA LEU A 417 29.01 -19.75 -11.63
C LEU A 417 28.73 -20.10 -10.16
N ASP A 418 27.47 -20.25 -9.77
CA ASP A 418 27.11 -20.65 -8.40
C ASP A 418 27.60 -22.08 -8.08
N GLY A 419 27.53 -22.99 -9.06
CA GLY A 419 28.11 -24.33 -8.96
C GLY A 419 29.62 -24.31 -8.74
N GLN A 420 30.34 -23.43 -9.45
CA GLN A 420 31.79 -23.26 -9.29
C GLN A 420 32.16 -22.65 -7.92
N VAL A 421 31.42 -21.63 -7.46
CA VAL A 421 31.63 -21.03 -6.14
C VAL A 421 31.41 -22.04 -5.02
N LYS A 422 30.41 -22.92 -5.15
CA LYS A 422 30.13 -23.97 -4.17
C LYS A 422 31.25 -25.02 -4.11
N ARG A 423 31.80 -25.43 -5.26
CA ARG A 423 32.95 -26.34 -5.34
C ARG A 423 34.23 -25.73 -4.76
N LEU A 424 34.51 -24.45 -5.07
CA LEU A 424 35.66 -23.73 -4.53
C LEU A 424 35.58 -23.58 -3.00
N ARG A 425 34.39 -23.31 -2.46
CA ARG A 425 34.16 -23.27 -1.00
C ARG A 425 34.41 -24.63 -0.33
N GLY A 426 34.01 -25.73 -0.98
CA GLY A 426 34.32 -27.09 -0.52
C GLY A 426 35.82 -27.35 -0.46
N TYR A 427 36.54 -27.01 -1.54
CA TYR A 427 38.00 -27.15 -1.58
C TYR A 427 38.71 -26.34 -0.51
N LEU A 428 38.27 -25.09 -0.27
CA LEU A 428 38.84 -24.25 0.79
C LEU A 428 38.61 -24.84 2.19
N GLN A 429 37.47 -25.49 2.43
CA GLN A 429 37.18 -26.18 3.69
C GLN A 429 38.06 -27.42 3.89
N GLU A 430 38.30 -28.19 2.83
CA GLU A 430 39.20 -29.35 2.88
C GLU A 430 40.64 -28.92 3.13
N LEU A 431 41.14 -27.93 2.39
CA LEU A 431 42.50 -27.38 2.57
C LEU A 431 42.72 -26.80 3.96
N THR A 432 41.74 -26.10 4.51
CA THR A 432 41.85 -25.57 5.88
C THR A 432 41.80 -26.68 6.92
N ALA A 433 40.99 -27.72 6.72
CA ALA A 433 40.98 -28.89 7.60
C ALA A 433 42.31 -29.65 7.55
N GLU A 434 42.91 -29.79 6.37
CA GLU A 434 44.19 -30.47 6.16
C GLU A 434 45.36 -29.67 6.77
N GLY A 435 45.38 -28.35 6.58
CA GLY A 435 46.36 -27.47 7.23
C GLY A 435 46.27 -27.49 8.75
N ASN A 436 45.06 -27.59 9.31
CA ASN A 436 44.87 -27.73 10.75
C ASN A 436 45.37 -29.09 11.28
N ARG A 437 45.17 -30.18 10.53
CA ARG A 437 45.73 -31.49 10.88
C ARG A 437 47.25 -31.49 10.85
N GLN A 438 47.86 -30.90 9.82
CA GLN A 438 49.32 -30.80 9.71
C GLN A 438 49.92 -29.96 10.84
N ARG A 439 49.28 -28.85 11.22
CA ARG A 439 49.72 -28.03 12.37
C ARG A 439 49.64 -28.81 13.69
N ALA A 440 48.58 -29.58 13.90
CA ALA A 440 48.44 -30.44 15.09
C ALA A 440 49.49 -31.57 15.12
N GLU A 441 49.85 -32.12 13.95
CA GLU A 441 50.92 -33.13 13.83
C GLU A 441 52.30 -32.53 14.15
N ILE A 442 52.58 -31.31 13.66
CA ILE A 442 53.83 -30.59 13.96
C ILE A 442 53.94 -30.27 15.46
N GLU A 443 52.88 -29.78 16.10
CA GLU A 443 52.86 -29.54 17.55
C GLU A 443 53.10 -30.82 18.36
N ARG A 444 52.65 -31.97 17.84
CA ARG A 444 52.85 -33.28 18.48
C ARG A 444 54.29 -33.79 18.34
N LEU A 445 54.97 -33.49 17.23
CA LEU A 445 56.36 -33.88 16.99
C LEU A 445 57.39 -32.93 17.62
N GLN A 446 56.97 -31.72 18.02
CA GLN A 446 57.79 -30.73 18.72
C GLN A 446 57.75 -30.86 20.26
N ARG A 447 56.91 -31.75 20.80
CA ARG A 447 56.92 -32.22 22.19
C ARG A 447 57.69 -33.52 22.30
#